data_AF-A0A376ZXM6-F1
#
_entry.id   AF-A0A376ZXM6-F1
#
_cell.length_a   1.000
_cell.length_b   1.000
_cell.length_c   1.000
_cell.angle_alpha   90.00
_cell.angle_beta   90.00
_cell.angle_gamma   90.00
#
_symmetry.space_group_name_H-M   'P 1'
#
loop_
_entity.id
_entity.type
_entity.pdbx_description
1 polymer ?
#
loop_
_entity_poly.entity_id
_entity_poly.type
_entity_poly.pdbx_seq_one_letter_code
_entity_poly.pdbx_strand_id
1 'polypeptide(L)'
;MPSLTAEELHGNRLQWLYAIDVLIETQGEVCLLPLPGDAAERLFPSVRFRVRERSRHKSALVMQKYSRQQAREAEQKARAYQALVAQAEIELAFHSPETVGKLVCTLE
;
A
#
# COMPACT_ATOMS: atom_id res chain seq x y z
N MET A 1 20.84 -32.15 -8.65
CA MET A 1 20.79 -31.65 -7.26
C MET A 1 22.11 -30.93 -7.00
N PRO A 2 22.15 -29.65 -6.61
CA PRO A 2 23.40 -29.05 -6.17
C PRO A 2 23.66 -29.57 -4.76
N SER A 3 24.38 -30.69 -4.67
CA SER A 3 24.96 -31.16 -3.42
C SER A 3 26.27 -30.40 -3.22
N LEU A 4 26.38 -29.60 -2.16
CA LEU A 4 27.66 -29.06 -1.71
C LEU A 4 28.66 -30.21 -1.60
N THR A 5 29.83 -30.02 -2.18
CA THR A 5 30.90 -31.02 -2.09
C THR A 5 31.37 -31.12 -0.65
N ALA A 6 31.75 -32.32 -0.18
CA ALA A 6 32.17 -32.53 1.21
C ALA A 6 33.30 -31.57 1.63
N GLU A 7 34.16 -31.17 0.68
CA GLU A 7 35.27 -30.24 0.86
C GLU A 7 34.84 -28.82 1.24
N GLU A 8 33.70 -28.31 0.74
CA GLU A 8 33.17 -26.99 1.09
C GLU A 8 32.61 -26.93 2.52
N LEU A 9 32.20 -28.09 3.06
CA LEU A 9 31.70 -28.23 4.43
C LEU A 9 32.82 -28.32 5.48
N HIS A 10 34.01 -28.81 5.09
CA HIS A 10 35.08 -29.14 6.03
C HIS A 10 35.73 -27.91 6.70
N GLY A 11 35.88 -26.79 5.98
CA GLY A 11 36.44 -25.54 6.53
C GLY A 11 35.45 -24.67 7.31
N ASN A 12 34.14 -24.91 7.12
CA ASN A 12 33.10 -23.98 7.57
C ASN A 12 31.91 -24.64 8.30
N ARG A 13 32.15 -25.78 8.93
CA ARG A 13 31.09 -26.60 9.56
C ARG A 13 30.28 -25.83 10.60
N LEU A 14 30.91 -24.99 11.42
CA LEU A 14 30.23 -24.23 12.47
C LEU A 14 29.30 -23.16 11.89
N GLN A 15 29.71 -22.41 10.86
CA GLN A 15 28.82 -21.42 10.25
C GLN A 15 27.69 -22.09 9.46
N TRP A 16 27.95 -23.26 8.86
CA TRP A 16 26.92 -24.04 8.19
C TRP A 16 25.86 -24.53 9.20
N LEU A 17 26.27 -25.07 10.34
CA LEU A 17 25.36 -25.48 11.42
C LEU A 17 24.56 -24.29 11.94
N TYR A 18 25.23 -23.17 12.22
CA TYR A 18 24.55 -21.94 12.64
C TYR A 18 23.53 -21.45 11.61
N ALA A 19 23.88 -21.48 10.32
CA ALA A 19 22.97 -21.08 9.25
C ALA A 19 21.73 -21.99 9.18
N ILE A 20 21.89 -23.30 9.43
CA ILE A 20 20.77 -24.25 9.52
C ILE A 20 19.91 -23.98 10.76
N ASP A 21 20.53 -23.78 11.93
CA ASP A 21 19.79 -23.49 13.16
C ASP A 21 18.92 -22.24 12.97
N VAL A 22 19.49 -21.15 12.42
CA VAL A 22 18.74 -19.93 12.08
C VAL A 22 17.63 -20.21 11.05
N LEU A 23 17.92 -21.01 10.02
CA LEU A 23 16.92 -21.35 9.00
C LEU A 23 15.74 -22.12 9.63
N ILE A 24 16.00 -23.03 10.56
CA ILE A 24 14.98 -23.82 11.27
C ILE A 24 14.20 -22.94 12.25
N GLU A 25 14.89 -22.15 13.08
CA GLU A 25 14.29 -21.25 14.06
C GLU A 25 13.35 -20.24 13.40
N THR A 26 13.75 -19.73 12.23
CA THR A 26 12.95 -18.78 11.44
C THR A 26 11.94 -19.45 10.53
N GLN A 27 11.83 -20.78 10.55
CA GLN A 27 10.95 -21.57 9.69
C GLN A 27 11.13 -21.24 8.20
N GLY A 28 12.37 -20.98 7.80
CA GLY A 28 12.74 -20.64 6.43
C GLY A 28 12.61 -19.16 6.06
N GLU A 29 12.26 -18.26 6.99
CA GLU A 29 12.20 -16.81 6.69
C GLU A 29 13.60 -16.20 6.45
N VAL A 30 14.64 -16.74 7.08
CA VAL A 30 16.01 -16.24 6.96
C VAL A 30 16.93 -17.36 6.46
N CYS A 31 17.46 -17.21 5.24
CA CYS A 31 18.45 -18.11 4.67
C CYS A 31 19.82 -17.43 4.63
N LEU A 32 20.73 -17.89 5.49
CA LEU A 32 22.09 -17.35 5.58
C LEU A 32 23.06 -18.12 4.70
N LEU A 33 24.09 -17.43 4.21
CA LEU A 33 25.27 -18.10 3.64
C LEU A 33 25.97 -18.93 4.75
N PRO A 34 26.57 -20.08 4.42
CA PRO A 34 26.84 -20.61 3.08
C PRO A 34 25.71 -21.51 2.51
N LEU A 35 24.49 -21.44 3.05
CA LEU A 35 23.40 -22.26 2.51
C LEU A 35 23.04 -21.84 1.08
N PRO A 36 22.63 -22.79 0.22
CA PRO A 36 22.11 -22.49 -1.11
C PRO A 36 20.92 -21.52 -1.02
N GLY A 37 20.86 -20.54 -1.93
CA GLY A 37 19.79 -19.53 -1.91
C GLY A 37 18.38 -20.08 -2.11
N ASP A 38 18.25 -21.29 -2.69
CA ASP A 38 16.98 -22.01 -2.86
C ASP A 38 16.64 -22.94 -1.67
N ALA A 39 17.53 -23.07 -0.66
CA ALA A 39 17.35 -24.00 0.45
C ALA A 39 16.08 -23.69 1.26
N ALA A 40 15.85 -22.40 1.57
CA ALA A 40 14.64 -21.96 2.26
C ALA A 40 13.36 -22.31 1.48
N GLU A 41 13.35 -22.08 0.16
CA GLU A 41 12.17 -22.37 -0.67
C GLU A 41 11.89 -23.88 -0.77
N ARG A 42 12.95 -24.70 -0.80
CA ARG A 42 12.85 -26.16 -0.93
C ARG A 42 12.44 -26.85 0.36
N LEU A 43 12.99 -26.39 1.49
CA LEU A 43 12.72 -26.97 2.81
C LEU A 43 11.45 -26.39 3.44
N PHE A 44 11.12 -25.12 3.16
CA PHE A 44 9.95 -24.42 3.69
C PHE A 44 9.10 -23.80 2.56
N PRO A 45 8.36 -24.61 1.78
CA PRO A 45 7.58 -24.12 0.63
C PRO A 45 6.53 -23.05 0.99
N SER A 46 6.04 -23.07 2.24
CA SER A 46 5.05 -22.12 2.76
C SER A 46 5.61 -20.70 2.94
N VAL A 47 6.94 -20.53 3.01
CA VAL A 47 7.57 -19.21 3.15
C VAL A 47 7.31 -18.36 1.92
N ARG A 48 7.46 -18.93 0.71
CA ARG A 48 7.14 -18.22 -0.53
C ARG A 48 5.70 -17.75 -0.57
N PHE A 49 4.79 -18.59 -0.09
CA PHE A 49 3.38 -18.25 0.01
C PHE A 49 3.16 -17.09 0.99
N ARG A 50 3.73 -17.17 2.20
CA ARG A 50 3.64 -16.13 3.24
C ARG A 50 4.21 -14.79 2.79
N VAL A 51 5.39 -14.78 2.15
CA VAL A 51 6.04 -13.56 1.63
C VAL A 51 5.21 -12.93 0.51
N ARG A 52 4.70 -13.74 -0.42
CA ARG A 52 3.83 -13.26 -1.51
C ARG A 52 2.51 -12.70 -0.98
N GLU A 53 1.86 -13.38 -0.04
CA GLU A 53 0.61 -12.91 0.56
C GLU A 53 0.83 -11.64 1.38
N ARG A 54 1.93 -11.54 2.14
CA ARG A 54 2.32 -10.31 2.84
C ARG A 54 2.49 -9.14 1.86
N SER A 55 3.18 -9.38 0.74
CA SER A 55 3.35 -8.38 -0.32
C SER A 55 2.02 -7.94 -0.93
N ARG A 56 1.15 -8.91 -1.28
CA ARG A 56 -0.21 -8.65 -1.80
C ARG A 56 -1.05 -7.85 -0.83
N HIS A 57 -1.06 -8.24 0.45
CA HIS A 57 -1.81 -7.55 1.49
C HIS A 57 -1.32 -6.10 1.67
N LYS A 58 0.00 -5.89 1.69
CA LYS A 58 0.60 -4.55 1.75
C LYS A 58 0.16 -3.70 0.55
N SER A 59 0.21 -4.24 -0.65
CA SER A 59 -0.25 -3.54 -1.85
C SER A 59 -1.74 -3.21 -1.79
N ALA A 60 -2.58 -4.13 -1.31
CA ALA A 60 -4.02 -3.92 -1.15
C ALA A 60 -4.33 -2.78 -0.16
N LEU A 61 -3.63 -2.74 0.98
CA LEU A 61 -3.78 -1.67 1.97
C LEU A 61 -3.37 -0.30 1.40
N VAL A 62 -2.27 -0.25 0.64
CA VAL A 62 -1.80 0.97 -0.01
C VAL A 62 -2.84 1.48 -1.01
N MET A 63 -3.36 0.61 -1.88
CA MET A 63 -4.41 0.96 -2.83
C MET A 63 -5.69 1.43 -2.13
N GLN A 64 -6.10 0.75 -1.07
CA GLN A 64 -7.28 1.13 -0.30
C GLN A 64 -7.11 2.52 0.35
N LYS A 65 -5.93 2.84 0.87
CA LYS A 65 -5.63 4.16 1.44
C LYS A 65 -5.85 5.26 0.41
N TYR A 66 -5.27 5.11 -0.79
CA TYR A 66 -5.41 6.11 -1.86
C TYR A 66 -6.84 6.23 -2.37
N SER A 67 -7.55 5.11 -2.54
CA SER A 67 -8.96 5.11 -2.93
C SER A 67 -9.83 5.85 -1.92
N ARG A 68 -9.64 5.62 -0.61
CA ARG A 68 -10.38 6.34 0.45
C ARG A 68 -10.06 7.82 0.46
N GLN A 69 -8.80 8.19 0.23
CA GLN A 69 -8.40 9.59 0.15
C GLN A 69 -9.10 10.29 -1.02
N GLN A 70 -9.03 9.71 -2.22
CA GLN A 70 -9.68 10.25 -3.39
C GLN A 70 -11.20 10.39 -3.23
N ALA A 71 -11.85 9.39 -2.63
CA ALA A 71 -13.29 9.43 -2.36
C ALA A 71 -13.66 10.59 -1.42
N ARG A 72 -12.87 10.82 -0.37
CA ARG A 72 -13.07 11.94 0.57
C ARG A 72 -12.88 13.28 -0.11
N GLU A 73 -11.84 13.43 -0.92
CA GLU A 73 -11.58 14.67 -1.66
C GLU A 73 -12.71 14.98 -2.65
N ALA A 74 -13.20 13.98 -3.37
CA ALA A 74 -14.34 14.12 -4.27
C ALA A 74 -15.62 14.52 -3.51
N GLU A 75 -15.89 13.87 -2.38
CA GLU A 75 -17.05 14.18 -1.54
C GLU A 75 -16.97 15.60 -0.95
N GLN A 76 -15.81 16.01 -0.46
CA GLN A 76 -15.60 17.38 0.05
C GLN A 76 -15.82 18.42 -1.04
N LYS A 77 -15.30 18.19 -2.25
CA LYS A 77 -15.51 19.07 -3.40
C LYS A 77 -16.99 19.17 -3.77
N ALA A 78 -17.70 18.04 -3.78
CA ALA A 78 -19.13 18.02 -4.07
C ALA A 78 -19.93 18.80 -3.02
N ARG A 79 -19.64 18.62 -1.72
CA ARG A 79 -20.29 19.36 -0.63
C ARG A 79 -20.00 20.86 -0.69
N ALA A 80 -18.76 21.25 -0.96
CA ALA A 80 -18.39 22.66 -1.11
C ALA A 80 -19.15 23.32 -2.28
N TYR A 81 -19.26 22.62 -3.41
CA TYR A 81 -20.04 23.09 -4.55
C TYR A 81 -21.53 23.24 -4.19
N GLN A 82 -22.13 22.25 -3.54
CA GLN A 82 -23.53 22.31 -3.10
C GLN A 82 -23.78 23.46 -2.13
N ALA A 83 -22.85 23.74 -1.21
CA ALA A 83 -22.97 24.86 -0.29
C ALA A 83 -22.96 26.22 -1.01
N LEU A 84 -22.10 26.39 -2.03
CA LEU A 84 -22.07 27.60 -2.85
C LEU A 84 -23.36 27.78 -3.65
N VAL A 85 -23.89 26.70 -4.24
CA VAL A 85 -25.17 26.73 -4.95
C VAL A 85 -26.29 27.13 -4.00
N ALA A 86 -26.40 26.49 -2.83
CA ALA A 86 -27.42 26.81 -1.85
C ALA A 86 -27.32 28.27 -1.36
N GLN A 87 -26.10 28.79 -1.17
CA GLN A 87 -25.89 30.18 -0.80
C GLN A 87 -26.37 31.15 -1.89
N ALA A 88 -26.05 30.87 -3.16
CA ALA A 88 -26.50 31.68 -4.29
C ALA A 88 -28.04 31.63 -4.47
N GLU A 89 -28.65 30.46 -4.23
CA GLU A 89 -30.12 30.31 -4.24
C GLU A 89 -30.78 31.14 -3.13
N ILE A 90 -30.20 31.13 -1.92
CA ILE A 90 -30.64 31.99 -0.81
C ILE A 90 -30.53 33.45 -1.22
N GLU A 91 -29.36 33.90 -1.68
CA GLU A 91 -29.14 35.30 -2.10
C GLU A 91 -30.17 35.75 -3.15
N LEU A 92 -30.40 34.93 -4.17
CA LEU A 92 -31.40 35.20 -5.21
C LEU A 92 -32.82 35.32 -4.64
N ALA A 93 -33.21 34.46 -3.70
CA ALA A 93 -34.53 34.48 -3.09
C ALA A 93 -34.79 35.72 -2.21
N PHE A 94 -33.74 36.35 -1.68
CA PHE A 94 -33.84 37.55 -0.84
C PHE A 94 -33.60 38.86 -1.61
N HIS A 95 -33.37 38.82 -2.93
CA HIS A 95 -33.28 40.03 -3.76
C HIS A 95 -34.67 40.52 -4.24
N SER A 96 -34.90 41.83 -4.14
CA SER A 96 -36.07 42.52 -4.71
C SER A 96 -35.84 42.82 -6.20
N PRO A 97 -36.88 42.84 -7.08
CA PRO A 97 -36.74 43.09 -8.51
C PRO A 97 -35.92 44.35 -8.87
N GLU A 98 -35.99 45.39 -8.03
CA GLU A 98 -35.27 46.66 -8.26
C GLU A 98 -33.76 46.57 -8.01
N THR A 99 -33.32 45.59 -7.21
CA THR A 99 -31.89 45.36 -6.92
C THR A 99 -31.23 44.51 -8.01
N VAL A 100 -31.99 43.59 -8.61
CA VAL A 100 -31.52 42.76 -9.74
C VAL A 100 -31.35 43.60 -11.01
N GLY A 101 -32.27 44.54 -11.28
CA GLY A 101 -32.16 45.45 -12.43
C GLY A 101 -30.92 46.36 -12.39
N LYS A 102 -30.49 46.81 -11.19
CA LYS A 102 -29.27 47.63 -11.03
C LYS A 102 -27.98 46.86 -11.31
N LEU A 103 -27.92 45.56 -10.99
CA LEU A 103 -26.74 44.72 -11.25
C LEU A 103 -26.57 44.39 -12.74
N VAL A 104 -27.68 44.28 -13.48
CA VAL A 104 -27.67 44.07 -14.94
C VAL A 104 -27.21 45.35 -15.66
N CYS A 105 -27.67 46.53 -15.25
CA CYS A 105 -27.29 47.80 -15.88
C CYS A 105 -25.85 48.26 -15.60
N THR A 106 -25.13 47.66 -14.63
CA THR A 106 -23.72 47.98 -14.35
C THR A 106 -22.72 47.14 -15.12
N LEU A 107 -23.20 46.19 -15.92
CA LEU A 107 -22.37 45.28 -16.75
C LEU A 107 -22.47 45.58 -18.25
N GLU A 108 -23.19 46.64 -18.65
CA GLU A 108 -23.14 47.27 -20.00
C GLU A 108 -22.28 48.54 -19.97
#